data_AF-U6DSW3-F1
#
_entry.id   AF-U6DSW3-F1
#
_cell.length_a   1.000
_cell.length_b   1.000
_cell.length_c   1.000
_cell.angle_alpha   90.00
_cell.angle_beta   90.00
_cell.angle_gamma   90.00
#
_symmetry.space_group_name_H-M   'P 1'
#
loop_
_entity.id
_entity.type
_entity.pdbx_description
1 polymer ?
#
loop_
_entity_poly.entity_id
_entity_poly.type
_entity_poly.pdbx_seq_one_letter_code
_entity_poly.pdbx_strand_id
1 'polypeptide(L)'
;EGAADPAGAPTSRGGLGGEPAPPTPRGLEPTTELAEEQFRDPTEVLGSGAEVDYLEQFGGSSFKESALRKQSLYLKFDPLLKDSPQRPGPVAPETSSAQDVAVPSSGNLPEAKLVELDFLGPPGAPMLDPPPCVFGPGGPPLSMGSIVDVLQYSQKDLDAAVETTREENVLLRSQCETLRARNLEMGKIMDGFEGIVYQAMEEAQKQKELAKAEIQKILKEKEQLTADLSSMEKSFSDLFKRFEKQKEVIEGYRKNEESLKKCVEGYIARIEKEGQRYQALKAHAEEKLQLASEEIAQVRSKAQAESLAFQASLRKEQMRIHSLEKTVEQKTKENEELTRICDDLISKMEKI
;
A
#
# COMPACT_ATOMS: atom_id res chain seq x y z
N GLU A 1 85.32 6.28 8.91
CA GLU A 1 84.89 5.13 8.08
C GLU A 1 83.92 4.30 8.90
N GLY A 2 82.74 3.85 8.48
CA GLY A 2 82.02 3.95 7.22
C GLY A 2 80.54 3.62 7.49
N ALA A 3 79.67 4.18 6.65
CA ALA A 3 78.22 4.08 6.71
C ALA A 3 77.68 2.73 6.16
N ALA A 4 76.40 2.41 6.47
CA ALA A 4 75.33 2.05 5.50
C ALA A 4 74.22 1.15 6.11
N ASP A 5 72.98 1.64 6.14
CA ASP A 5 71.75 0.87 5.83
C ASP A 5 71.74 0.52 4.30
N PRO A 6 70.90 -0.35 3.68
CA PRO A 6 69.52 -0.75 4.05
C PRO A 6 69.03 -2.18 3.64
N ALA A 7 67.73 -2.45 3.86
CA ALA A 7 66.78 -3.25 3.06
C ALA A 7 66.97 -4.77 2.83
N GLY A 8 65.89 -5.54 3.05
CA GLY A 8 65.71 -6.86 2.43
C GLY A 8 64.64 -7.73 3.08
N ALA A 9 63.42 -7.72 2.54
CA ALA A 9 62.43 -8.77 2.74
C ALA A 9 62.88 -10.10 2.11
N PRO A 10 62.29 -11.24 2.52
CA PRO A 10 61.84 -12.18 1.50
C PRO A 10 60.40 -12.66 1.66
N THR A 11 59.84 -12.96 0.50
CA THR A 11 58.52 -13.47 0.14
C THR A 11 58.40 -15.01 0.25
N SER A 12 57.16 -15.48 0.03
CA SER A 12 56.71 -16.85 -0.32
C SER A 12 56.30 -17.71 0.89
N ARG A 13 55.18 -18.46 0.95
CA ARG A 13 54.24 -19.06 -0.03
C ARG A 13 53.10 -19.68 0.83
N GLY A 14 51.80 -19.50 0.61
CA GLY A 14 50.97 -20.18 -0.40
C GLY A 14 49.74 -20.87 0.25
N GLY A 15 48.61 -20.93 -0.45
CA GLY A 15 47.39 -21.73 -0.15
C GLY A 15 46.11 -20.88 -0.02
N LEU A 16 45.38 -20.57 -1.12
CA LEU A 16 44.22 -21.33 -1.65
C LEU A 16 43.18 -21.64 -0.54
N GLY A 17 41.97 -21.06 -0.48
CA GLY A 17 40.99 -20.84 -1.54
C GLY A 17 39.80 -21.79 -1.26
N GLY A 18 38.68 -21.26 -0.76
CA GLY A 18 37.49 -22.05 -0.43
C GLY A 18 36.29 -21.17 -0.07
N GLU A 19 35.48 -20.88 -1.06
CA GLU A 19 34.18 -20.18 -1.00
C GLU A 19 33.07 -21.14 -0.55
N PRO A 20 32.14 -20.77 0.35
CA PRO A 20 31.03 -21.64 0.72
C PRO A 20 29.79 -21.39 -0.16
N ALA A 21 29.36 -22.44 -0.85
CA ALA A 21 28.12 -22.51 -1.63
C ALA A 21 26.86 -22.65 -0.72
N PRO A 22 25.65 -22.27 -1.20
CA PRO A 22 24.44 -22.17 -0.39
C PRO A 22 23.74 -23.53 -0.21
N PRO A 23 22.99 -23.76 0.88
CA PRO A 23 22.27 -25.01 1.05
C PRO A 23 20.95 -25.01 0.25
N THR A 24 20.76 -26.05 -0.56
CA THR A 24 19.50 -26.43 -1.22
C THR A 24 18.65 -27.29 -0.26
N PRO A 25 17.30 -27.29 -0.39
CA PRO A 25 16.37 -27.63 0.68
C PRO A 25 16.17 -29.14 0.84
N ARG A 26 16.22 -29.63 2.08
CA ARG A 26 15.80 -31.00 2.44
C ARG A 26 14.30 -31.01 2.75
N GLY A 27 13.66 -32.07 2.28
CA GLY A 27 12.22 -32.24 2.18
C GLY A 27 11.43 -32.29 3.49
N LEU A 28 10.13 -32.14 3.27
CA LEU A 28 9.00 -32.19 4.20
C LEU A 28 8.96 -33.52 4.99
N GLU A 29 8.79 -33.40 6.31
CA GLU A 29 8.17 -34.42 7.16
C GLU A 29 6.96 -33.76 7.86
N PRO A 30 5.78 -34.40 7.88
CA PRO A 30 4.54 -33.79 8.32
C PRO A 30 4.40 -33.88 9.85
N THR A 31 4.49 -32.75 10.55
CA THR A 31 4.11 -32.65 11.96
C THR A 31 2.64 -32.26 12.08
N THR A 32 1.87 -33.23 12.52
CA THR A 32 0.43 -33.27 12.73
C THR A 32 -0.03 -32.41 13.91
N GLU A 33 0.03 -31.07 13.85
CA GLU A 33 -0.53 -30.20 14.93
C GLU A 33 -1.15 -28.88 14.40
N LEU A 34 -2.01 -28.95 13.38
CA LEU A 34 -2.73 -27.77 12.83
C LEU A 34 -4.22 -27.69 13.24
N ALA A 35 -4.59 -28.32 14.36
CA ALA A 35 -6.00 -28.43 14.76
C ALA A 35 -6.48 -27.40 15.80
N GLU A 36 -5.64 -26.49 16.30
CA GLU A 36 -6.03 -25.53 17.37
C GLU A 36 -5.73 -24.05 17.09
N GLU A 37 -5.54 -23.64 15.83
CA GLU A 37 -5.48 -22.21 15.48
C GLU A 37 -6.87 -21.67 15.15
N GLN A 38 -7.68 -21.45 16.19
CA GLN A 38 -8.94 -20.73 16.08
C GLN A 38 -8.65 -19.23 15.94
N PHE A 39 -8.88 -18.65 14.76
CA PHE A 39 -8.79 -17.20 14.53
C PHE A 39 -9.74 -16.46 15.49
N ARG A 40 -9.19 -15.57 16.32
CA ARG A 40 -9.93 -14.67 17.22
C ARG A 40 -10.18 -13.33 16.55
N ASP A 41 -11.31 -12.72 16.88
CA ASP A 41 -11.62 -11.38 16.38
C ASP A 41 -10.59 -10.36 16.93
N PRO A 42 -10.02 -9.47 16.09
CA PRO A 42 -9.01 -8.50 16.52
C PRO A 42 -9.45 -7.62 17.70
N THR A 43 -10.76 -7.38 17.82
CA THR A 43 -11.36 -6.57 18.88
C THR A 43 -11.31 -7.28 20.25
N GLU A 44 -11.23 -8.61 20.28
CA GLU A 44 -11.04 -9.39 21.53
C GLU A 44 -9.59 -9.35 22.03
N VAL A 45 -8.61 -9.15 21.14
CA VAL A 45 -7.18 -9.18 21.47
C VAL A 45 -6.62 -7.78 21.76
N LEU A 46 -7.06 -6.77 21.02
CA LEU A 46 -6.52 -5.41 21.06
C LEU A 46 -7.50 -4.37 21.66
N GLY A 47 -8.68 -4.81 22.11
CA GLY A 47 -9.70 -3.92 22.65
C GLY A 47 -10.33 -2.97 21.61
N SER A 48 -11.14 -2.03 22.09
CA SER A 48 -12.02 -1.16 21.30
C SER A 48 -11.32 0.03 20.63
N GLY A 49 -10.14 -0.16 20.03
CA GLY A 49 -9.44 0.84 19.21
C GLY A 49 -8.86 2.05 19.96
N ALA A 50 -9.18 2.24 21.24
CA ALA A 50 -8.74 3.38 22.04
C ALA A 50 -7.21 3.45 22.24
N GLU A 51 -6.54 2.30 22.23
CA GLU A 51 -5.08 2.20 22.33
C GLU A 51 -4.38 2.61 21.02
N VAL A 52 -5.04 2.37 19.88
CA VAL A 52 -4.56 2.77 18.55
C VAL A 52 -4.75 4.27 18.36
N ASP A 53 -5.89 4.82 18.77
CA ASP A 53 -6.15 6.27 18.79
C ASP A 53 -5.16 7.02 19.70
N TYR A 54 -4.78 6.42 20.84
CA TYR A 54 -3.75 6.97 21.72
C TYR A 54 -2.40 7.08 20.99
N LEU A 55 -1.94 6.01 20.32
CA LEU A 55 -0.68 6.06 19.56
C LEU A 55 -0.73 7.02 18.37
N GLU A 56 -1.86 7.10 17.66
CA GLU A 56 -2.04 7.99 16.51
C GLU A 56 -1.97 9.47 16.92
N GLN A 57 -2.57 9.81 18.08
CA GLN A 57 -2.57 11.17 18.60
C GLN A 57 -1.16 11.69 18.96
N PHE A 58 -0.28 10.82 19.45
CA PHE A 58 1.11 11.18 19.76
C PHE A 58 2.06 11.05 18.54
N GLY A 59 1.73 10.21 17.56
CA GLY A 59 2.50 10.03 16.32
C GLY A 59 2.28 11.13 15.27
N GLY A 60 1.11 11.77 15.25
CA GLY A 60 0.76 12.81 14.28
C GLY A 60 1.11 14.25 14.70
N SER A 61 1.34 14.52 15.99
CA SER A 61 1.71 15.85 16.45
C SER A 61 3.20 16.11 16.20
N SER A 62 3.56 17.23 15.55
CA SER A 62 4.96 17.55 15.25
C SER A 62 5.80 17.43 16.52
N PHE A 63 6.76 16.50 16.52
CA PHE A 63 7.68 16.24 17.63
C PHE A 63 8.43 17.53 18.01
N LYS A 64 7.93 18.24 19.03
CA LYS A 64 8.69 19.30 19.69
C LYS A 64 9.51 18.60 20.77
N GLU A 65 10.77 18.32 20.45
CA GLU A 65 11.82 17.74 21.32
C GLU A 65 11.84 18.35 22.75
N SER A 66 11.31 19.56 22.91
CA SER A 66 11.10 20.27 24.18
C SER A 66 10.09 19.60 25.15
N ALA A 67 9.19 18.71 24.70
CA ALA A 67 8.14 18.12 25.53
C ALA A 67 8.59 16.89 26.33
N LEU A 68 9.30 15.93 25.70
CA LEU A 68 9.81 14.72 26.38
C LEU A 68 10.85 15.06 27.46
N ARG A 69 11.68 16.08 27.20
CA ARG A 69 12.69 16.56 28.14
C ARG A 69 12.09 17.22 29.39
N LYS A 70 10.89 17.82 29.26
CA LYS A 70 10.14 18.44 30.37
C LYS A 70 9.25 17.46 31.15
N GLN A 71 8.97 16.27 30.60
CA GLN A 71 8.21 15.20 31.25
C GLN A 71 9.08 14.09 31.85
N SER A 72 10.40 14.11 31.63
CA SER A 72 11.31 13.14 32.23
C SER A 72 11.37 13.29 33.75
N LEU A 73 11.23 12.17 34.48
CA LEU A 73 11.31 12.09 35.96
C LEU A 73 12.62 12.65 36.55
N TYR A 74 13.63 12.87 35.70
CA TYR A 74 14.93 13.43 36.04
C TYR A 74 15.02 14.97 36.02
N LEU A 75 13.91 15.70 35.83
CA LEU A 75 13.88 17.17 35.83
C LEU A 75 14.49 17.79 37.10
N LYS A 76 14.45 17.07 38.24
CA LYS A 76 15.01 17.50 39.53
C LYS A 76 16.54 17.55 39.57
N PHE A 77 17.23 17.00 38.56
CA PHE A 77 18.70 16.92 38.51
C PHE A 77 19.34 17.74 37.39
N ASP A 78 18.56 18.52 36.62
CA ASP A 78 19.10 19.41 35.59
C ASP A 78 19.06 20.88 36.08
N PRO A 79 20.20 21.46 36.51
CA PRO A 79 20.26 22.84 37.04
C PRO A 79 19.84 23.92 36.04
N LEU A 80 19.67 23.57 34.76
CA LEU A 80 19.30 24.47 33.68
C LEU A 80 17.78 24.48 33.38
N LEU A 81 16.98 23.61 33.99
CA LEU A 81 15.54 23.47 33.73
C LEU A 81 14.73 23.86 34.97
N LYS A 82 14.23 25.10 35.00
CA LYS A 82 13.49 25.68 36.16
C LYS A 82 11.96 25.59 36.08
N ASP A 83 11.39 25.11 34.98
CA ASP A 83 9.95 25.23 34.73
C ASP A 83 9.20 23.89 34.77
N SER A 84 8.23 23.79 35.68
CA SER A 84 7.33 22.64 35.83
C SER A 84 6.09 22.77 34.92
N PRO A 85 5.67 21.76 34.15
CA PRO A 85 4.49 21.87 33.30
C PRO A 85 3.17 21.88 34.09
N GLN A 86 2.24 22.76 33.70
CA GLN A 86 0.88 22.85 34.24
C GLN A 86 -0.06 21.89 33.49
N ARG A 87 -0.97 21.21 34.20
CA ARG A 87 -1.88 20.16 33.71
C ARG A 87 -3.02 20.75 32.83
N PRO A 88 -3.22 20.28 31.59
CA PRO A 88 -4.42 20.61 30.80
C PRO A 88 -5.63 19.75 31.20
N GLY A 89 -6.82 20.36 31.29
CA GLY A 89 -8.11 19.70 31.53
C GLY A 89 -8.81 19.25 30.24
N PRO A 90 -9.92 18.49 30.33
CA PRO A 90 -10.54 17.81 29.19
C PRO A 90 -11.43 18.74 28.36
N VAL A 91 -11.33 18.64 27.02
CA VAL A 91 -12.28 19.25 26.06
C VAL A 91 -13.05 18.13 25.37
N ALA A 92 -14.38 18.24 25.38
CA ALA A 92 -15.32 17.33 24.73
C ALA A 92 -15.41 17.57 23.20
N PRO A 93 -15.72 16.55 22.39
CA PRO A 93 -15.96 16.71 20.96
C PRO A 93 -17.45 16.99 20.68
N GLU A 94 -17.76 18.05 19.93
CA GLU A 94 -19.09 18.25 19.34
C GLU A 94 -19.18 17.59 17.97
N THR A 95 -20.18 16.71 17.86
CA THR A 95 -20.65 16.03 16.65
C THR A 95 -21.59 16.94 15.85
N SER A 96 -21.36 17.12 14.56
CA SER A 96 -22.33 17.72 13.64
C SER A 96 -23.41 16.68 13.26
N SER A 97 -24.68 17.04 13.50
CA SER A 97 -25.89 16.29 13.14
C SER A 97 -26.57 16.88 11.89
N ALA A 98 -27.46 16.09 11.31
CA ALA A 98 -27.92 16.09 9.92
C ALA A 98 -29.33 16.69 9.66
N GLN A 99 -29.67 16.75 8.36
CA GLN A 99 -31.00 16.68 7.69
C GLN A 99 -31.94 17.92 7.65
N ASP A 100 -32.37 18.28 6.43
CA ASP A 100 -33.78 18.44 6.01
C ASP A 100 -33.86 18.58 4.46
N VAL A 101 -34.46 17.64 3.71
CA VAL A 101 -35.85 17.54 3.20
C VAL A 101 -36.27 18.59 2.16
N ALA A 102 -36.53 18.15 0.91
CA ALA A 102 -37.76 18.43 0.15
C ALA A 102 -37.76 17.77 -1.25
N VAL A 103 -38.80 17.00 -1.54
CA VAL A 103 -39.24 16.51 -2.86
C VAL A 103 -40.50 17.32 -3.24
N PRO A 104 -40.78 17.55 -4.53
CA PRO A 104 -42.09 17.10 -5.01
C PRO A 104 -42.11 16.55 -6.45
N SER A 105 -42.93 15.50 -6.59
CA SER A 105 -43.99 15.29 -7.59
C SER A 105 -43.66 15.22 -9.10
N SER A 106 -43.97 14.08 -9.70
CA SER A 106 -44.58 14.03 -11.05
C SER A 106 -45.44 12.78 -11.19
N GLY A 107 -46.72 12.97 -11.48
CA GLY A 107 -47.74 11.94 -11.59
C GLY A 107 -48.20 11.73 -13.04
N ASN A 108 -48.41 10.45 -13.34
CA ASN A 108 -49.38 9.82 -14.25
C ASN A 108 -49.44 10.19 -15.75
N LEU A 109 -49.14 9.17 -16.55
CA LEU A 109 -49.65 8.91 -17.90
C LEU A 109 -51.18 8.78 -17.93
N PRO A 110 -51.81 9.04 -19.08
CA PRO A 110 -52.70 8.01 -19.61
C PRO A 110 -52.70 7.81 -21.14
N GLU A 111 -53.13 6.58 -21.46
CA GLU A 111 -53.97 6.14 -22.58
C GLU A 111 -53.44 6.06 -24.02
N ALA A 112 -53.43 4.80 -24.47
CA ALA A 112 -53.35 4.36 -25.84
C ALA A 112 -54.72 4.41 -26.53
N LYS A 113 -54.73 4.89 -27.78
CA LYS A 113 -55.79 4.66 -28.77
C LYS A 113 -55.14 4.09 -30.02
N LEU A 114 -55.44 2.84 -30.35
CA LEU A 114 -55.33 2.32 -31.72
C LEU A 114 -56.00 0.95 -31.82
N VAL A 115 -57.23 0.85 -32.33
CA VAL A 115 -57.71 -0.23 -33.21
C VAL A 115 -59.00 0.26 -33.88
N GLU A 116 -58.97 0.44 -35.20
CA GLU A 116 -60.14 0.30 -36.06
C GLU A 116 -59.62 -0.02 -37.46
N LEU A 117 -59.86 -1.25 -37.94
CA LEU A 117 -60.09 -1.61 -39.35
C LEU A 117 -60.26 -3.13 -39.40
N ASP A 118 -61.45 -3.60 -39.73
CA ASP A 118 -61.62 -4.88 -40.42
C ASP A 118 -62.74 -4.75 -41.45
N PHE A 119 -62.41 -5.13 -42.68
CA PHE A 119 -63.23 -5.03 -43.88
C PHE A 119 -63.41 -6.44 -44.45
N LEU A 120 -64.66 -6.74 -44.83
CA LEU A 120 -65.12 -7.69 -45.87
C LEU A 120 -65.30 -9.19 -45.55
N GLY A 121 -66.55 -9.66 -45.76
CA GLY A 121 -66.87 -11.06 -46.07
C GLY A 121 -68.36 -11.44 -45.95
N PRO A 122 -69.15 -11.50 -47.04
CA PRO A 122 -70.59 -11.88 -47.11
C PRO A 122 -70.77 -13.36 -47.57
N PRO A 123 -71.95 -13.87 -48.05
CA PRO A 123 -73.37 -13.54 -47.83
C PRO A 123 -74.21 -14.74 -47.34
N GLY A 124 -75.35 -14.47 -46.71
CA GLY A 124 -76.42 -15.46 -46.46
C GLY A 124 -77.68 -15.13 -47.25
N ALA A 125 -78.00 -15.97 -48.24
CA ALA A 125 -79.36 -16.19 -48.76
C ALA A 125 -79.92 -17.43 -48.02
N PRO A 126 -81.24 -17.61 -47.80
CA PRO A 126 -82.25 -17.56 -48.87
C PRO A 126 -83.60 -16.96 -48.47
N MET A 127 -84.42 -16.54 -49.45
CA MET A 127 -85.83 -16.92 -49.52
C MET A 127 -86.37 -16.61 -50.92
N LEU A 128 -87.09 -17.59 -51.41
CA LEU A 128 -87.79 -17.66 -52.68
C LEU A 128 -88.97 -16.68 -52.68
N ASP A 129 -89.23 -16.04 -53.82
CA ASP A 129 -90.56 -16.04 -54.44
C ASP A 129 -90.47 -15.63 -55.92
N PRO A 130 -91.11 -16.36 -56.85
CA PRO A 130 -91.07 -16.10 -58.29
C PRO A 130 -92.22 -15.18 -58.79
N PRO A 131 -92.07 -14.52 -59.95
CA PRO A 131 -93.06 -13.59 -60.50
C PRO A 131 -94.22 -14.32 -61.22
N PRO A 132 -95.38 -13.67 -61.42
CA PRO A 132 -96.54 -14.28 -62.03
C PRO A 132 -96.44 -14.26 -63.56
N CYS A 133 -96.43 -15.44 -64.18
CA CYS A 133 -96.66 -15.59 -65.61
C CYS A 133 -98.16 -15.84 -65.86
N VAL A 134 -98.80 -14.81 -66.43
CA VAL A 134 -100.11 -14.87 -67.07
C VAL A 134 -99.98 -15.63 -68.38
N PHE A 135 -100.63 -16.78 -68.55
CA PHE A 135 -101.17 -17.25 -69.83
C PHE A 135 -102.16 -18.38 -69.56
N GLY A 136 -103.44 -18.10 -69.79
CA GLY A 136 -104.48 -19.12 -69.92
C GLY A 136 -105.26 -18.85 -71.19
N PRO A 137 -105.28 -19.79 -72.15
CA PRO A 137 -106.30 -19.84 -73.17
C PRO A 137 -107.15 -21.11 -72.99
N GLY A 138 -108.43 -20.91 -72.66
CA GLY A 138 -109.46 -21.94 -72.81
C GLY A 138 -109.77 -22.19 -74.30
N GLY A 139 -110.07 -23.45 -74.64
CA GLY A 139 -110.43 -23.91 -76.00
C GLY A 139 -111.76 -23.34 -76.53
N PRO A 140 -112.38 -23.89 -77.62
CA PRO A 140 -112.31 -25.28 -78.14
C PRO A 140 -112.26 -25.37 -79.69
N PRO A 141 -112.62 -26.52 -80.34
CA PRO A 141 -112.01 -27.84 -80.31
C PRO A 141 -111.44 -28.23 -81.71
N LEU A 142 -110.48 -29.17 -81.78
CA LEU A 142 -110.07 -29.75 -83.08
C LEU A 142 -110.65 -31.14 -83.29
N SER A 143 -111.20 -31.29 -84.51
CA SER A 143 -111.77 -32.48 -85.11
C SER A 143 -110.77 -33.63 -85.15
N MET A 144 -111.22 -34.83 -84.75
CA MET A 144 -110.45 -36.07 -84.79
C MET A 144 -110.16 -36.52 -86.23
N GLY A 145 -108.91 -36.94 -86.46
CA GLY A 145 -108.53 -37.80 -87.57
C GLY A 145 -107.15 -37.45 -88.12
N SER A 146 -106.19 -38.39 -88.04
CA SER A 146 -104.81 -38.28 -88.55
C SER A 146 -103.73 -37.78 -87.58
N ILE A 147 -103.74 -38.26 -86.33
CA ILE A 147 -102.78 -37.91 -85.26
C ILE A 147 -101.71 -39.01 -85.00
N VAL A 148 -101.88 -40.24 -85.51
CA VAL A 148 -101.06 -41.38 -85.08
C VAL A 148 -99.63 -41.36 -85.64
N ASP A 149 -99.43 -41.03 -86.92
CA ASP A 149 -98.09 -41.04 -87.53
C ASP A 149 -97.25 -39.79 -87.17
N VAL A 150 -97.89 -38.67 -86.84
CA VAL A 150 -97.22 -37.47 -86.30
C VAL A 150 -96.85 -37.68 -84.82
N LEU A 151 -97.70 -38.37 -84.04
CA LEU A 151 -97.37 -38.74 -82.65
C LEU A 151 -96.21 -39.71 -82.55
N GLN A 152 -96.04 -40.63 -83.50
CA GLN A 152 -94.95 -41.60 -83.43
C GLN A 152 -93.58 -40.99 -83.76
N TYR A 153 -93.55 -39.96 -84.62
CA TYR A 153 -92.36 -39.14 -84.86
C TYR A 153 -92.13 -38.16 -83.68
N SER A 154 -93.19 -37.56 -83.14
CA SER A 154 -93.13 -36.66 -81.97
C SER A 154 -92.74 -37.37 -80.68
N GLN A 155 -93.07 -38.65 -80.51
CA GLN A 155 -92.69 -39.44 -79.34
C GLN A 155 -91.24 -39.87 -79.42
N LYS A 156 -90.73 -40.22 -80.61
CA LYS A 156 -89.29 -40.44 -80.83
C LYS A 156 -88.47 -39.19 -80.59
N ASP A 157 -88.95 -38.02 -81.03
CA ASP A 157 -88.28 -36.73 -80.77
C ASP A 157 -88.36 -36.32 -79.30
N LEU A 158 -89.49 -36.59 -78.61
CA LEU A 158 -89.62 -36.35 -77.18
C LEU A 158 -88.72 -37.29 -76.35
N ASP A 159 -88.66 -38.57 -76.69
CA ASP A 159 -87.79 -39.55 -76.06
C ASP A 159 -86.31 -39.23 -76.35
N ALA A 160 -85.97 -38.81 -77.57
CA ALA A 160 -84.63 -38.33 -77.90
C ALA A 160 -84.26 -37.06 -77.12
N ALA A 161 -85.18 -36.10 -76.97
CA ALA A 161 -84.97 -34.92 -76.13
C ALA A 161 -84.83 -35.28 -74.64
N VAL A 162 -85.59 -36.26 -74.16
CA VAL A 162 -85.49 -36.78 -72.78
C VAL A 162 -84.18 -37.51 -72.55
N GLU A 163 -83.73 -38.36 -73.49
CA GLU A 163 -82.42 -39.02 -73.41
C GLU A 163 -81.28 -38.01 -73.50
N THR A 164 -81.36 -37.01 -74.38
CA THR A 164 -80.38 -35.91 -74.45
C THR A 164 -80.34 -35.14 -73.12
N THR A 165 -81.50 -34.82 -72.55
CA THR A 165 -81.58 -34.15 -71.24
C THR A 165 -81.06 -35.03 -70.10
N ARG A 166 -81.25 -36.35 -70.17
CA ARG A 166 -80.72 -37.32 -69.20
C ARG A 166 -79.20 -37.39 -69.28
N GLU A 167 -78.64 -37.49 -70.49
CA GLU A 167 -77.20 -37.48 -70.74
C GLU A 167 -76.58 -36.15 -70.26
N GLU A 168 -77.20 -35.01 -70.57
CA GLU A 168 -76.80 -33.70 -70.07
C GLU A 168 -76.88 -33.60 -68.53
N ASN A 169 -77.92 -34.17 -67.91
CA ASN A 169 -78.07 -34.18 -66.46
C ASN A 169 -76.98 -35.04 -65.78
N VAL A 170 -76.64 -36.18 -66.37
CA VAL A 170 -75.54 -37.03 -65.92
C VAL A 170 -74.20 -36.31 -66.06
N LEU A 171 -73.97 -35.61 -67.19
CA LEU A 171 -72.77 -34.81 -67.39
C LEU A 171 -72.67 -33.67 -66.36
N LEU A 172 -73.74 -32.90 -66.16
CA LEU A 172 -73.78 -31.82 -65.17
C LEU A 172 -73.56 -32.35 -63.74
N ARG A 173 -74.13 -33.50 -63.39
CA ARG A 173 -73.89 -34.15 -62.09
C ARG A 173 -72.41 -34.51 -61.90
N SER A 174 -71.78 -35.12 -62.89
CA SER A 174 -70.35 -35.45 -62.84
C SER A 174 -69.45 -34.20 -62.76
N GLN A 175 -69.82 -33.12 -63.44
CA GLN A 175 -69.13 -31.83 -63.34
C GLN A 175 -69.31 -31.21 -61.94
N CYS A 176 -70.51 -31.23 -61.38
CA CYS A 176 -70.77 -30.78 -60.01
C CYS A 176 -70.02 -31.61 -58.97
N GLU A 177 -69.90 -32.92 -59.17
CA GLU A 177 -69.09 -33.81 -58.32
C GLU A 177 -67.60 -33.48 -58.40
N THR A 178 -67.09 -33.26 -59.61
CA THR A 178 -65.69 -32.86 -59.83
C THR A 178 -65.38 -31.51 -59.18
N LEU A 179 -66.27 -30.52 -59.35
CA LEU A 179 -66.15 -29.21 -58.70
C LEU A 179 -66.22 -29.32 -57.16
N ARG A 180 -67.10 -30.19 -56.63
CA ARG A 180 -67.13 -30.47 -55.18
C ARG A 180 -65.83 -31.08 -54.68
N ALA A 181 -65.26 -32.05 -55.39
CA ALA A 181 -63.98 -32.65 -55.05
C ALA A 181 -62.84 -31.62 -55.07
N ARG A 182 -62.79 -30.76 -56.11
CA ARG A 182 -61.81 -29.67 -56.22
C ARG A 182 -61.95 -28.66 -55.07
N ASN A 183 -63.17 -28.29 -54.69
CA ASN A 183 -63.41 -27.38 -53.55
C ASN A 183 -62.97 -28.00 -52.22
N LEU A 184 -63.17 -29.31 -52.04
CA LEU A 184 -62.68 -30.02 -50.85
C LEU A 184 -61.14 -30.03 -50.79
N GLU A 185 -60.49 -30.25 -51.93
CA GLU A 185 -59.02 -30.19 -52.03
C GLU A 185 -58.49 -28.78 -51.76
N MET A 186 -59.14 -27.75 -52.31
CA MET A 186 -58.84 -26.35 -52.00
C MET A 186 -59.00 -26.06 -50.50
N GLY A 187 -60.06 -26.57 -49.86
CA GLY A 187 -60.27 -26.44 -48.41
C GLY A 187 -59.10 -26.99 -47.61
N LYS A 188 -58.64 -28.21 -47.92
CA LYS A 188 -57.47 -28.82 -47.26
C LYS A 188 -56.19 -28.01 -47.42
N ILE A 189 -55.99 -27.41 -48.60
CA ILE A 189 -54.84 -26.54 -48.86
C ILE A 189 -54.95 -25.25 -48.03
N MET A 190 -56.14 -24.65 -47.95
CA MET A 190 -56.40 -23.45 -47.16
C MET A 190 -56.19 -23.68 -45.66
N ASP A 191 -56.70 -24.81 -45.11
CA ASP A 191 -56.46 -25.21 -43.72
C ASP A 191 -54.96 -25.37 -43.44
N GLY A 192 -54.21 -25.92 -44.41
CA GLY A 192 -52.75 -26.03 -44.33
C GLY A 192 -52.04 -24.67 -44.30
N PHE A 193 -52.47 -23.73 -45.14
CA PHE A 193 -51.94 -22.36 -45.13
C PHE A 193 -52.26 -21.62 -43.83
N GLU A 194 -53.48 -21.76 -43.32
CA GLU A 194 -53.89 -21.20 -42.03
C GLU A 194 -53.00 -21.73 -40.90
N GLY A 195 -52.74 -23.05 -40.87
CA GLY A 195 -51.81 -23.66 -39.94
C GLY A 195 -50.38 -23.11 -40.04
N ILE A 196 -49.85 -22.95 -41.26
CA ILE A 196 -48.51 -22.37 -41.48
C ILE A 196 -48.45 -20.92 -40.98
N VAL A 197 -49.49 -20.11 -41.24
CA VAL A 197 -49.54 -18.72 -40.78
C VAL A 197 -49.56 -18.66 -39.25
N TYR A 198 -50.38 -19.47 -38.57
CA TYR A 198 -50.41 -19.54 -37.11
C TYR A 198 -49.07 -19.99 -36.53
N GLN A 199 -48.47 -21.04 -37.09
CA GLN A 199 -47.17 -21.52 -36.68
C GLN A 199 -46.09 -20.43 -36.84
N ALA A 200 -46.07 -19.73 -37.97
CA ALA A 200 -45.12 -18.65 -38.21
C ALA A 200 -45.31 -17.46 -37.24
N MET A 201 -46.55 -17.11 -36.89
CA MET A 201 -46.84 -16.08 -35.89
C MET A 201 -46.38 -16.49 -34.49
N GLU A 202 -46.66 -17.73 -34.07
CA GLU A 202 -46.23 -18.26 -32.77
C GLU A 202 -44.71 -18.31 -32.68
N GLU A 203 -44.03 -18.81 -33.72
CA GLU A 203 -42.58 -18.86 -33.81
C GLU A 203 -41.97 -17.44 -33.75
N ALA A 204 -42.51 -16.48 -34.50
CA ALA A 204 -42.05 -15.09 -34.46
C ALA A 204 -42.22 -14.46 -33.07
N GLN A 205 -43.36 -14.72 -32.41
CA GLN A 205 -43.62 -14.24 -31.05
C GLN A 205 -42.66 -14.88 -30.04
N LYS A 206 -42.43 -16.19 -30.13
CA LYS A 206 -41.46 -16.91 -29.29
C LYS A 206 -40.04 -16.39 -29.49
N GLN A 207 -39.61 -16.15 -30.73
CA GLN A 207 -38.32 -15.55 -31.03
C GLN A 207 -38.18 -14.14 -30.43
N LYS A 208 -39.23 -13.33 -30.51
CA LYS A 208 -39.27 -11.99 -29.90
C LYS A 208 -39.15 -12.05 -28.37
N GLU A 209 -39.81 -13.02 -27.73
CA GLU A 209 -39.72 -13.21 -26.28
C GLU A 209 -38.34 -13.72 -25.85
N LEU A 210 -37.74 -14.65 -26.58
CA LEU A 210 -36.37 -15.11 -26.36
C LEU A 210 -35.37 -13.96 -26.51
N ALA A 211 -35.48 -13.16 -27.57
CA ALA A 211 -34.61 -12.00 -27.78
C ALA A 211 -34.76 -10.95 -26.66
N LYS A 212 -35.99 -10.69 -26.20
CA LYS A 212 -36.22 -9.80 -25.05
C LYS A 212 -35.59 -10.34 -23.76
N ALA A 213 -35.72 -11.64 -23.50
CA ALA A 213 -35.12 -12.27 -22.32
C ALA A 213 -33.59 -12.20 -22.37
N GLU A 214 -32.99 -12.41 -23.55
CA GLU A 214 -31.55 -12.31 -23.76
C GLU A 214 -31.05 -10.87 -23.58
N ILE A 215 -31.75 -9.87 -24.14
CA ILE A 215 -31.43 -8.45 -23.92
C ILE A 215 -31.50 -8.11 -22.43
N GLN A 216 -32.54 -8.55 -21.72
CA GLN A 216 -32.68 -8.32 -20.27
C GLN A 216 -31.55 -8.97 -19.47
N LYS A 217 -31.11 -10.17 -19.86
CA LYS A 217 -29.98 -10.84 -19.24
C LYS A 217 -28.69 -10.02 -19.42
N ILE A 218 -28.37 -9.61 -20.64
CA ILE A 218 -27.19 -8.79 -20.95
C ILE A 218 -27.23 -7.45 -20.22
N LEU A 219 -28.40 -6.82 -20.10
CA LEU A 219 -28.55 -5.56 -19.35
C LEU A 219 -28.23 -5.73 -17.87
N LYS A 220 -28.72 -6.80 -17.23
CA LYS A 220 -28.40 -7.10 -15.82
C LYS A 220 -26.91 -7.39 -15.63
N GLU A 221 -26.29 -8.14 -16.53
CA GLU A 221 -24.85 -8.41 -16.50
C GLU A 221 -24.04 -7.11 -16.64
N LYS A 222 -24.45 -6.21 -17.54
CA LYS A 222 -23.84 -4.88 -17.70
C LYS A 222 -23.97 -4.04 -16.42
N GLU A 223 -25.16 -3.99 -15.82
CA GLU A 223 -25.40 -3.25 -14.57
C GLU A 223 -24.53 -3.80 -13.43
N GLN A 224 -24.44 -5.12 -13.30
CA GLN A 224 -23.58 -5.79 -12.33
C GLN A 224 -22.10 -5.41 -12.53
N LEU A 225 -21.58 -5.54 -13.76
CA LEU A 225 -20.19 -5.16 -14.06
C LEU A 225 -19.91 -3.68 -13.80
N THR A 226 -20.90 -2.81 -14.04
CA THR A 226 -20.78 -1.37 -13.76
C THR A 226 -20.73 -1.11 -12.25
N ALA A 227 -21.54 -1.82 -11.46
CA ALA A 227 -21.50 -1.75 -10.00
C ALA A 227 -20.14 -2.22 -9.46
N ASP A 228 -19.63 -3.34 -9.97
CA ASP A 228 -18.34 -3.91 -9.60
C ASP A 228 -17.19 -2.96 -9.95
N LEU A 229 -17.20 -2.37 -11.15
CA LEU A 229 -16.24 -1.34 -11.56
C LEU A 229 -16.26 -0.17 -10.57
N SER A 230 -17.45 0.37 -10.26
CA SER A 230 -17.57 1.51 -9.34
C SER A 230 -17.09 1.19 -7.92
N SER A 231 -17.27 -0.06 -7.47
CA SER A 231 -16.78 -0.55 -6.18
C SER A 231 -15.26 -0.63 -6.17
N MET A 232 -14.68 -1.18 -7.24
CA MET A 232 -13.24 -1.25 -7.44
C MET A 232 -12.60 0.14 -7.47
N GLU A 233 -13.18 1.09 -8.21
CA GLU A 233 -12.72 2.50 -8.28
C GLU A 233 -12.72 3.18 -6.90
N LYS A 234 -13.75 2.93 -6.08
CA LYS A 234 -13.80 3.42 -4.69
C LYS A 234 -12.67 2.83 -3.86
N SER A 235 -12.45 1.51 -3.96
CA SER A 235 -11.37 0.83 -3.22
C SER A 235 -9.98 1.36 -3.61
N PHE A 236 -9.73 1.62 -4.89
CA PHE A 236 -8.49 2.23 -5.36
C PHE A 236 -8.35 3.67 -4.88
N SER A 237 -9.43 4.45 -4.88
CA SER A 237 -9.42 5.81 -4.37
C SER A 237 -9.04 5.84 -2.88
N ASP A 238 -9.55 4.91 -2.08
CA ASP A 238 -9.23 4.83 -0.67
C ASP A 238 -7.81 4.32 -0.42
N LEU A 239 -7.34 3.35 -1.20
CA LEU A 239 -5.94 2.91 -1.16
C LEU A 239 -4.99 4.07 -1.50
N PHE A 240 -5.30 4.83 -2.54
CA PHE A 240 -4.51 5.98 -2.95
C PHE A 240 -4.44 7.06 -1.85
N LYS A 241 -5.57 7.38 -1.19
CA LYS A 241 -5.57 8.30 -0.04
C LYS A 241 -4.72 7.79 1.11
N ARG A 242 -4.77 6.49 1.43
CA ARG A 242 -3.93 5.89 2.49
C ARG A 242 -2.45 5.97 2.12
N PHE A 243 -2.12 5.71 0.86
CA PHE A 243 -0.75 5.79 0.36
C PHE A 243 -0.19 7.22 0.45
N GLU A 244 -0.94 8.23 0.00
CA GLU A 244 -0.48 9.63 0.11
C GLU A 244 -0.30 10.06 1.57
N LYS A 245 -1.22 9.68 2.48
CA LYS A 245 -1.03 9.91 3.92
C LYS A 245 0.24 9.24 4.45
N GLN A 246 0.49 7.99 4.09
CA GLN A 246 1.68 7.26 4.54
C GLN A 246 2.96 7.91 3.99
N LYS A 247 2.94 8.35 2.74
CA LYS A 247 4.04 9.08 2.10
C LYS A 247 4.34 10.39 2.84
N GLU A 248 3.33 11.18 3.21
CA GLU A 248 3.51 12.38 4.02
C GLU A 248 4.17 12.09 5.37
N VAL A 249 3.73 11.03 6.06
CA VAL A 249 4.33 10.58 7.33
C VAL A 249 5.79 10.16 7.15
N ILE A 250 6.11 9.40 6.10
CA ILE A 250 7.48 8.97 5.79
C ILE A 250 8.37 10.19 5.48
N GLU A 251 7.87 11.16 4.70
CA GLU A 251 8.59 12.40 4.43
C GLU A 251 8.82 13.22 5.70
N GLY A 252 7.87 13.20 6.64
CA GLY A 252 8.01 13.76 7.98
C GLY A 252 9.13 13.10 8.78
N TYR A 253 9.17 11.76 8.83
CA TYR A 253 10.24 11.02 9.49
C TYR A 253 11.61 11.30 8.86
N ARG A 254 11.69 11.39 7.53
CA ARG A 254 12.94 11.73 6.82
C ARG A 254 13.47 13.11 7.22
N LYS A 255 12.60 14.13 7.29
CA LYS A 255 12.97 15.47 7.75
C LYS A 255 13.41 15.48 9.22
N ASN A 256 12.75 14.71 10.08
CA ASN A 256 13.13 14.56 11.48
C ASN A 256 14.51 13.90 11.62
N GLU A 257 14.75 12.81 10.90
CA GLU A 257 16.03 12.12 10.86
C GLU A 257 17.17 13.05 10.41
N GLU A 258 16.97 13.83 9.34
CA GLU A 258 17.94 14.83 8.87
C GLU A 258 18.23 15.90 9.93
N SER A 259 17.21 16.32 10.69
CA SER A 259 17.37 17.31 11.76
C SER A 259 18.18 16.75 12.93
N LEU A 260 17.86 15.52 13.36
CA LEU A 260 18.61 14.82 14.41
C LEU A 260 20.07 14.56 14.00
N LYS A 261 20.31 14.17 12.75
CA LYS A 261 21.67 14.01 12.19
C LYS A 261 22.47 15.31 12.30
N LYS A 262 21.90 16.44 11.87
CA LYS A 262 22.53 17.77 12.02
C LYS A 262 22.81 18.13 13.48
N CYS A 263 21.91 17.78 14.40
CA CYS A 263 22.13 18.00 15.84
C CYS A 263 23.33 17.21 16.35
N VAL A 264 23.43 15.92 16.00
CA VAL A 264 24.56 15.05 16.35
C VAL A 264 25.87 15.57 15.77
N GLU A 265 25.89 15.92 14.49
CA GLU A 265 27.05 16.53 13.82
C GLU A 265 27.50 17.82 14.57
N GLY A 266 26.54 18.66 14.97
CA GLY A 266 26.82 19.85 15.77
C GLY A 266 27.34 19.56 17.18
N TYR A 267 27.01 18.42 17.79
CA TYR A 267 27.62 17.99 19.06
C TYR A 267 29.05 17.48 18.85
N ILE A 268 29.28 16.69 17.81
CA ILE A 268 30.61 16.18 17.45
C ILE A 268 31.58 17.35 17.21
N ALA A 269 31.20 18.31 16.35
CA ALA A 269 32.03 19.48 16.06
C ALA A 269 32.35 20.31 17.31
N ARG A 270 31.42 20.41 18.27
CA ARG A 270 31.65 21.09 19.56
C ARG A 270 32.63 20.32 20.44
N ILE A 271 32.48 19.01 20.54
CA ILE A 271 33.39 18.15 21.31
C ILE A 271 34.79 18.20 20.73
N GLU A 272 34.95 18.15 19.41
CA GLU A 272 36.24 18.25 18.72
C GLU A 272 36.92 19.59 19.01
N LYS A 273 36.19 20.71 18.89
CA LYS A 273 36.72 22.05 19.17
C LYS A 273 37.18 22.18 20.63
N GLU A 274 36.38 21.70 21.57
CA GLU A 274 36.76 21.75 22.99
C GLU A 274 37.92 20.79 23.30
N GLY A 275 37.98 19.63 22.62
CA GLY A 275 39.10 18.70 22.69
C GLY A 275 40.41 19.31 22.19
N GLN A 276 40.39 20.02 21.06
CA GLN A 276 41.54 20.78 20.56
C GLN A 276 41.97 21.87 21.55
N ARG A 277 41.02 22.61 22.12
CA ARG A 277 41.29 23.63 23.14
C ARG A 277 41.96 23.04 24.37
N TYR A 278 41.47 21.90 24.86
CA TYR A 278 42.07 21.17 25.96
C TYR A 278 43.50 20.71 25.64
N GLN A 279 43.73 20.14 24.46
CA GLN A 279 45.07 19.72 24.03
C GLN A 279 46.05 20.91 23.99
N ALA A 280 45.63 22.05 23.44
CA ALA A 280 46.47 23.25 23.41
C ALA A 280 46.79 23.76 24.83
N LEU A 281 45.80 23.79 25.73
CA LEU A 281 46.01 24.20 27.11
C LEU A 281 46.93 23.22 27.87
N LYS A 282 46.76 21.91 27.64
CA LYS A 282 47.60 20.86 28.20
C LYS A 282 49.05 21.01 27.75
N ALA A 283 49.29 21.17 26.45
CA ALA A 283 50.64 21.35 25.90
C ALA A 283 51.35 22.58 26.52
N HIS A 284 50.64 23.71 26.64
CA HIS A 284 51.19 24.92 27.27
C HIS A 284 51.47 24.75 28.77
N ALA A 285 50.64 23.99 29.49
CA ALA A 285 50.89 23.69 30.91
C ALA A 285 52.10 22.74 31.07
N GLU A 286 52.22 21.74 30.20
CA GLU A 286 53.35 20.81 30.17
C GLU A 286 54.66 21.53 29.85
N GLU A 287 54.68 22.44 28.87
CA GLU A 287 55.83 23.27 28.53
C GLU A 287 56.25 24.15 29.72
N LYS A 288 55.31 24.81 30.39
CA LYS A 288 55.62 25.60 31.60
C LYS A 288 56.18 24.76 32.74
N LEU A 289 55.66 23.55 32.92
CA LEU A 289 56.16 22.61 33.93
C LEU A 289 57.58 22.14 33.58
N GLN A 290 57.86 21.88 32.30
CA GLN A 290 59.19 21.53 31.81
C GLN A 290 60.18 22.67 32.05
N LEU A 291 59.86 23.90 31.64
CA LEU A 291 60.72 25.07 31.88
C LEU A 291 61.02 25.29 33.36
N ALA A 292 60.01 25.23 34.24
CA ALA A 292 60.23 25.35 35.68
C ALA A 292 61.08 24.19 36.23
N SER A 293 60.93 22.97 35.69
CA SER A 293 61.74 21.82 36.09
C SER A 293 63.20 21.96 35.67
N GLU A 294 63.44 22.50 34.47
CA GLU A 294 64.78 22.82 33.96
C GLU A 294 65.44 23.92 34.80
N GLU A 295 64.71 24.98 35.14
CA GLU A 295 65.20 26.05 36.03
C GLU A 295 65.56 25.49 37.43
N ILE A 296 64.70 24.66 38.02
CA ILE A 296 64.97 23.99 39.30
C ILE A 296 66.22 23.12 39.20
N ALA A 297 66.37 22.33 38.13
CA ALA A 297 67.54 21.50 37.90
C ALA A 297 68.82 22.35 37.75
N GLN A 298 68.74 23.47 37.04
CA GLN A 298 69.85 24.40 36.87
C GLN A 298 70.26 25.04 38.21
N VAL A 299 69.31 25.52 39.01
CA VAL A 299 69.57 26.08 40.34
C VAL A 299 70.19 25.03 41.26
N ARG A 300 69.67 23.80 41.27
CA ARG A 300 70.23 22.69 42.06
C ARG A 300 71.66 22.35 41.65
N SER A 301 71.94 22.29 40.35
CA SER A 301 73.29 22.04 39.82
C SER A 301 74.27 23.15 40.21
N LYS A 302 73.88 24.42 40.07
CA LYS A 302 74.68 25.57 40.53
C LYS A 302 74.95 25.52 42.03
N ALA A 303 73.93 25.32 42.85
CA ALA A 303 74.08 25.20 44.30
C ALA A 303 74.97 24.01 44.70
N GLN A 304 74.89 22.89 43.98
CA GLN A 304 75.76 21.74 44.19
C GLN A 304 77.23 22.07 43.85
N ALA A 305 77.48 22.75 42.74
CA ALA A 305 78.82 23.19 42.36
C ALA A 305 79.42 24.17 43.38
N GLU A 306 78.63 25.14 43.86
CA GLU A 306 79.02 26.07 44.92
C GLU A 306 79.31 25.35 46.24
N SER A 307 78.45 24.40 46.65
CA SER A 307 78.67 23.58 47.84
C SER A 307 79.99 22.81 47.78
N LEU A 308 80.31 22.20 46.63
CA LEU A 308 81.58 21.50 46.41
C LEU A 308 82.78 22.47 46.45
N ALA A 309 82.65 23.66 45.87
CA ALA A 309 83.69 24.69 45.91
C ALA A 309 83.97 25.18 47.34
N PHE A 310 82.91 25.41 48.14
CA PHE A 310 83.04 25.75 49.55
C PHE A 310 83.63 24.61 50.36
N GLN A 311 83.23 23.36 50.10
CA GLN A 311 83.82 22.18 50.76
C GLN A 311 85.31 22.04 50.46
N ALA A 312 85.73 22.27 49.21
CA ALA A 312 87.14 22.28 48.83
C ALA A 312 87.92 23.41 49.53
N SER A 313 87.34 24.61 49.59
CA SER A 313 87.93 25.78 50.27
C SER A 313 88.06 25.54 51.78
N LEU A 314 87.03 24.96 52.42
CA LEU A 314 87.05 24.57 53.82
C LEU A 314 88.16 23.57 54.10
N ARG A 315 88.31 22.52 53.27
CA ARG A 315 89.41 21.55 53.41
C ARG A 315 90.77 22.20 53.28
N LYS A 316 90.94 23.14 52.34
CA LYS A 316 92.20 23.89 52.17
C LYS A 316 92.56 24.68 53.43
N GLU A 317 91.61 25.44 53.98
CA GLU A 317 91.85 26.21 55.20
C GLU A 317 92.04 25.31 56.43
N GLN A 318 91.30 24.20 56.55
CA GLN A 318 91.53 23.20 57.59
C GLN A 318 92.95 22.63 57.54
N MET A 319 93.47 22.29 56.35
CA MET A 319 94.84 21.84 56.19
C MET A 319 95.86 22.93 56.55
N ARG A 320 95.59 24.20 56.21
CA ARG A 320 96.44 25.34 56.57
C ARG A 320 96.48 25.56 58.09
N ILE A 321 95.33 25.54 58.76
CA ILE A 321 95.23 25.63 60.23
C ILE A 321 96.05 24.50 60.86
N HIS A 322 95.83 23.26 60.44
CA HIS A 322 96.55 22.11 61.00
C HIS A 322 98.08 22.18 60.81
N SER A 323 98.54 22.73 59.68
CA SER A 323 99.96 22.99 59.43
C SER A 323 100.52 24.09 60.36
N LEU A 324 99.77 25.17 60.55
CA LEU A 324 100.14 26.25 61.46
C LEU A 324 100.13 25.78 62.92
N GLU A 325 99.15 24.99 63.35
CA GLU A 325 99.09 24.37 64.67
C GLU A 325 100.34 23.53 64.94
N LYS A 326 100.75 22.67 64.00
CA LYS A 326 102.00 21.90 64.11
C LYS A 326 103.25 22.78 64.22
N THR A 327 103.28 23.87 63.45
CA THR A 327 104.41 24.81 63.49
C THR A 327 104.48 25.53 64.84
N VAL A 328 103.33 25.97 65.37
CA VAL A 328 103.21 26.58 66.70
C VAL A 328 103.63 25.59 67.77
N GLU A 329 103.11 24.35 67.76
CA GLU A 329 103.53 23.30 68.70
C GLU A 329 105.04 23.05 68.68
N GLN A 330 105.64 22.98 67.49
CA GLN A 330 107.09 22.83 67.36
C GLN A 330 107.83 24.04 67.95
N LYS A 331 107.40 25.27 67.65
CA LYS A 331 108.00 26.49 68.20
C LYS A 331 107.84 26.58 69.72
N THR A 332 106.71 26.12 70.27
CA THR A 332 106.49 26.03 71.72
C THR A 332 107.48 25.04 72.36
N LYS A 333 107.69 23.87 71.75
CA LYS A 333 108.69 22.88 72.23
C LYS A 333 110.12 23.42 72.16
N GLU A 334 110.49 24.08 71.07
CA GLU A 334 111.79 24.73 70.91
C GLU A 334 112.00 25.82 71.99
N ASN A 335 110.97 26.63 72.28
CA ASN A 335 111.02 27.61 73.36
C ASN A 335 111.13 26.95 74.74
N GLU A 336 110.36 25.89 75.03
CA GLU A 336 110.48 25.12 76.27
C GLU A 336 111.88 24.54 76.45
N GLU A 337 112.50 24.04 75.37
CA GLU A 337 113.87 23.52 75.38
C GLU A 337 114.89 24.65 75.60
N LEU A 338 114.73 25.79 74.93
CA LEU A 338 115.55 26.99 75.18
C LEU A 338 115.42 27.48 76.62
N THR A 339 114.20 27.52 77.17
CA THR A 339 113.96 27.86 78.57
C THR A 339 114.64 26.86 79.50
N ARG A 340 114.56 25.54 79.25
CA ARG A 340 115.31 24.54 80.03
C ARG A 340 116.82 24.76 79.97
N ILE A 341 117.39 25.04 78.80
CA ILE A 341 118.83 25.30 78.65
C ILE A 341 119.22 26.55 79.45
N CYS A 342 118.40 27.61 79.40
CA CYS A 342 118.59 28.81 80.20
C CYS A 342 118.53 28.51 81.70
N ASP A 343 117.53 27.75 82.16
CA ASP A 343 117.37 27.37 83.57
C ASP A 343 118.52 26.48 84.06
N ASP A 344 119.01 25.55 83.22
CA ASP A 344 120.18 24.72 83.48
C ASP A 344 121.46 25.56 83.60
N LEU A 345 121.60 26.60 82.77
CA LEU A 345 122.72 27.53 82.82
C LEU A 345 122.67 28.39 84.09
N ILE A 346 121.49 28.93 84.45
CA ILE A 346 121.27 29.66 85.70
C ILE A 346 121.61 28.77 86.90
N SER A 347 121.10 27.54 86.92
CA SER A 347 121.39 26.56 87.99
C SER A 347 122.88 26.21 88.10
N LYS A 348 123.64 26.24 86.98
CA LYS A 348 125.10 26.08 86.99
C LYS A 348 125.81 27.32 87.53
N MET A 349 125.29 28.52 87.26
CA MET A 349 125.85 29.77 87.79
C MET A 349 125.55 29.98 89.28
N GLU A 350 124.41 29.51 89.80
CA GLU A 350 124.07 29.57 91.23
C GLU A 350 124.83 28.56 92.11
N LYS A 351 125.49 27.56 91.50
CA LYS A 351 126.30 26.53 92.20
C LYS A 351 127.79 26.87 92.32
N ILE A 352 128.21 28.04 91.84
CA ILE A 352 129.55 28.63 92.01
C ILE A 352 129.45 29.70 93.08
#